data_AF-A0A5E4QYQ1-F1
#
_entry.id   AF-A0A5E4QYQ1-F1
#
_cell.length_a   1.000
_cell.length_b   1.000
_cell.length_c   1.000
_cell.angle_alpha   90.00
_cell.angle_beta   90.00
_cell.angle_gamma   90.00
#
_symmetry.space_group_name_H-M   'P 1'
#
loop_
_entity.id
_entity.type
_entity.pdbx_description
1 polymer ?
#
loop_
_entity_poly.entity_id
_entity_poly.type
_entity_poly.pdbx_seq_one_letter_code
_entity_poly.pdbx_strand_id
1 'polypeptide(L)'
;MRGTLFLGGVQPGFIDYMIWPWLERIPSVVEIDTRIAIDNKRYPKLNEYIKRMENDSVVKQYIIPLDVYRKFFNNYVKGVYEYEYLNIKE
;
A
#
# COMPACT_ATOMS: atom_id res chain seq x y z
N MET A 1 -7.51 -13.59 19.00
CA MET A 1 -6.82 -13.07 17.79
C MET A 1 -6.17 -14.24 17.09
N ARG A 2 -6.39 -14.40 15.78
CA ARG A 2 -5.73 -15.44 14.98
C ARG A 2 -4.21 -15.22 15.06
N GLY A 3 -3.46 -16.20 15.57
CA GLY A 3 -2.00 -16.11 15.78
C GLY A 3 -1.19 -16.40 14.51
N THR A 4 -1.78 -16.15 13.34
CA THR A 4 -1.19 -16.44 12.02
C THR A 4 -0.45 -15.23 11.47
N LEU A 5 0.50 -15.46 10.56
CA LEU A 5 1.34 -14.40 9.99
C LEU A 5 0.56 -13.50 9.03
N PHE A 6 -0.38 -14.10 8.29
CA PHE A 6 -1.28 -13.46 7.34
C PHE A 6 -2.74 -13.78 7.69
N LEU A 7 -3.69 -13.08 7.06
CA LEU A 7 -5.11 -13.39 7.17
C LEU A 7 -5.45 -14.73 6.48
N GLY A 8 -4.67 -15.15 5.49
CA GLY A 8 -4.74 -16.48 4.86
C GLY A 8 -4.15 -17.61 5.70
N GLY A 9 -3.34 -17.30 6.72
CA GLY A 9 -2.66 -18.30 7.56
C GLY A 9 -1.15 -18.12 7.57
N VAL A 10 -0.41 -19.17 7.21
CA VAL A 10 1.06 -19.16 7.16
C VAL A 10 1.60 -18.39 5.94
N GLN A 11 0.82 -18.35 4.86
CA GLN A 11 1.10 -17.64 3.62
C GLN A 11 -0.06 -16.67 3.30
N PRO A 12 0.16 -15.61 2.50
CA PRO A 12 -0.93 -14.75 2.04
C PRO A 12 -1.97 -15.57 1.28
N GLY A 13 -3.24 -15.33 1.59
CA GLY A 13 -4.38 -15.92 0.90
C GLY A 13 -5.16 -14.88 0.11
N PHE A 14 -6.31 -15.29 -0.40
CA PHE A 14 -7.21 -14.42 -1.17
C PHE A 14 -7.47 -13.07 -0.49
N ILE A 15 -7.84 -13.09 0.80
CA ILE A 15 -8.17 -11.86 1.53
C ILE A 15 -6.97 -10.92 1.66
N ASP A 16 -5.74 -11.44 1.82
CA ASP A 16 -4.54 -10.63 1.94
C ASP A 16 -4.28 -9.85 0.65
N TYR A 17 -4.32 -10.55 -0.48
CA TYR A 17 -4.14 -9.92 -1.80
C TYR A 17 -5.27 -8.99 -2.18
N MET A 18 -6.50 -9.26 -1.73
CA MET A 18 -7.61 -8.37 -1.99
C MET A 18 -7.44 -7.06 -1.23
N ILE A 19 -7.05 -7.06 0.05
CA ILE A 19 -6.93 -5.81 0.82
C ILE A 19 -5.63 -5.04 0.57
N TRP A 20 -4.58 -5.73 0.12
CA TRP A 20 -3.24 -5.17 -0.06
C TRP A 20 -3.19 -3.86 -0.85
N PRO A 21 -3.88 -3.71 -2.00
CA PRO A 21 -3.75 -2.52 -2.82
C PRO A 21 -4.20 -1.24 -2.09
N TRP A 22 -5.09 -1.32 -1.10
CA TRP A 22 -5.47 -0.14 -0.32
C TRP A 22 -4.43 0.18 0.76
N LEU A 23 -3.87 -0.85 1.42
CA LEU A 23 -2.83 -0.66 2.43
C LEU A 23 -1.56 -0.06 1.83
N GLU A 24 -1.15 -0.52 0.66
CA GLU A 24 0.01 -0.01 -0.08
C GLU A 24 -0.08 1.49 -0.36
N ARG A 25 -1.29 2.01 -0.60
CA ARG A 25 -1.52 3.40 -1.02
C ARG A 25 -1.58 4.39 0.14
N ILE A 26 -1.89 3.95 1.35
CA ILE A 26 -2.06 4.83 2.52
C ILE A 26 -0.88 5.80 2.71
N PRO A 27 0.40 5.40 2.62
CA PRO A 27 1.52 6.31 2.78
C PRO A 27 1.56 7.47 1.78
N SER A 28 0.96 7.30 0.59
CA SER A 28 0.86 8.37 -0.41
C SER A 28 -0.36 9.26 -0.20
N VAL A 29 -1.49 8.68 0.21
CA VAL A 29 -2.76 9.40 0.39
C VAL A 29 -2.81 10.18 1.72
N VAL A 30 -2.00 9.81 2.71
CA VAL A 30 -1.95 10.49 4.02
C VAL A 30 -1.47 11.94 3.91
N GLU A 31 -0.73 12.27 2.84
CA GLU A 31 -0.30 13.65 2.53
C GLU A 31 -1.46 14.54 2.06
N ILE A 32 -2.55 13.92 1.57
CA ILE A 32 -3.78 14.59 1.13
C ILE A 32 -4.80 14.63 2.26
N ASP A 33 -4.94 13.52 3.00
CA ASP A 33 -5.89 13.40 4.11
C ASP A 33 -5.24 12.68 5.30
N THR A 34 -4.90 13.44 6.33
CA THR A 34 -4.22 12.89 7.51
C THR A 34 -5.11 11.96 8.34
N ARG A 35 -6.43 11.95 8.14
CA ARG A 35 -7.38 11.09 8.87
C ARG A 35 -7.18 9.61 8.56
N ILE A 36 -6.53 9.27 7.45
CA ILE A 36 -6.27 7.88 7.06
C ILE A 36 -4.94 7.33 7.59
N ALA A 37 -4.18 8.12 8.35
CA ALA A 37 -2.90 7.69 8.91
C ALA A 37 -3.05 6.45 9.80
N ILE A 38 -2.20 5.44 9.58
CA ILE A 38 -2.11 4.29 10.48
C ILE A 38 -1.23 4.68 11.67
N ASP A 39 -1.83 4.70 12.87
CA ASP A 39 -1.08 4.90 14.10
C ASP A 39 -0.24 3.67 14.42
N ASN A 40 1.07 3.83 14.30
CA ASN A 40 2.02 2.75 14.49
C ASN A 40 2.01 2.16 15.92
N LYS A 41 1.71 2.99 16.92
CA LYS A 41 1.66 2.57 18.34
C LYS A 41 0.35 1.89 18.67
N ARG A 42 -0.75 2.34 18.06
CA ARG A 42 -2.09 1.77 18.27
C ARG A 42 -2.29 0.44 17.54
N TYR A 43 -1.68 0.26 16.37
CA TYR A 43 -1.89 -0.92 15.51
C TYR A 43 -0.60 -1.70 15.20
N PRO A 44 0.19 -2.13 16.20
CA PRO A 44 1.49 -2.76 15.98
C PRO A 44 1.42 -4.01 15.08
N LYS A 45 0.38 -4.85 15.26
CA LYS A 45 0.16 -6.05 14.45
C LYS A 45 -0.14 -5.74 12.99
N LEU A 46 -0.85 -4.62 12.73
CA LEU A 46 -1.13 -4.18 11.36
C LEU A 46 0.17 -3.74 10.67
N ASN A 47 1.07 -3.05 11.39
CA ASN A 47 2.34 -2.63 10.81
C ASN A 47 3.26 -3.81 10.52
N GLU A 48 3.31 -4.79 11.41
CA GLU A 48 4.04 -6.04 11.15
C GLU A 48 3.45 -6.79 9.95
N TYR A 49 2.12 -6.83 9.84
CA TYR A 49 1.42 -7.41 8.70
C TYR A 49 1.75 -6.69 7.39
N ILE A 50 1.71 -5.36 7.35
CA ILE A 50 2.07 -4.55 6.18
C ILE A 50 3.50 -4.85 5.76
N LYS A 51 4.46 -4.84 6.69
CA LYS A 51 5.87 -5.17 6.40
C LYS A 51 6.04 -6.58 5.83
N ARG A 52 5.25 -7.56 6.28
CA ARG A 52 5.28 -8.92 5.72
C ARG A 52 4.72 -8.94 4.30
N MET A 53 3.61 -8.24 4.05
CA MET A 53 3.02 -8.13 2.72
C MET A 53 3.93 -7.39 1.74
N GLU A 54 4.55 -6.27 2.13
CA GLU A 54 5.61 -5.60 1.34
C GLU A 54 6.76 -6.54 0.98
N ASN A 55 6.98 -7.57 1.81
CA ASN A 55 8.04 -8.54 1.61
C ASN A 55 7.63 -9.79 0.80
N ASP A 56 6.35 -9.97 0.51
CA ASP A 56 5.84 -11.09 -0.28
C ASP A 56 6.31 -11.04 -1.74
N SER A 57 6.59 -12.19 -2.33
CA SER A 57 7.15 -12.26 -3.69
C SER A 57 6.19 -11.78 -4.77
N VAL A 58 4.89 -12.03 -4.62
CA VAL A 58 3.86 -11.57 -5.57
C VAL A 58 3.67 -10.08 -5.42
N VAL A 59 3.54 -9.59 -4.19
CA VAL A 59 3.42 -8.14 -3.92
C VAL A 59 4.61 -7.37 -4.48
N LYS A 60 5.85 -7.78 -4.19
CA LYS A 60 7.06 -7.08 -4.64
C LYS A 60 7.16 -6.88 -6.14
N GLN A 61 6.62 -7.81 -6.94
CA GLN A 61 6.64 -7.71 -8.40
C GLN A 61 5.82 -6.53 -8.92
N TYR A 62 4.84 -6.05 -8.15
CA TYR A 62 3.91 -5.00 -8.55
C TYR A 62 3.98 -3.74 -7.66
N ILE A 63 4.91 -3.68 -6.71
CA ILE A 63 5.09 -2.48 -5.87
C ILE A 63 5.38 -1.29 -6.77
N ILE A 64 4.58 -0.23 -6.59
CA ILE A 64 4.82 1.07 -7.22
C ILE A 64 5.62 1.94 -6.24
N PRO A 65 6.69 2.61 -6.70
CA PRO A 65 7.44 3.54 -5.87
C PRO A 65 6.56 4.62 -5.24
N LEU A 66 6.83 4.96 -3.98
CA LEU A 66 6.00 5.90 -3.22
C LEU A 66 5.91 7.28 -3.88
N ASP A 67 6.98 7.76 -4.50
CA ASP A 67 7.00 9.04 -5.21
C ASP A 67 6.10 9.04 -6.45
N VAL A 68 5.98 7.90 -7.14
CA VAL A 68 5.05 7.72 -8.26
C VAL A 68 3.60 7.80 -7.76
N TYR A 69 3.27 7.10 -6.68
CA TYR A 69 1.94 7.21 -6.07
C TYR A 69 1.61 8.63 -5.61
N ARG A 70 2.56 9.33 -4.97
CA ARG A 70 2.39 10.73 -4.56
C ARG A 70 2.07 11.64 -5.75
N LYS A 71 2.82 11.53 -6.84
CA LYS A 71 2.57 12.30 -8.07
C LYS A 71 1.18 12.01 -8.61
N PHE A 72 0.82 10.74 -8.73
CA PHE A 72 -0.50 10.29 -9.20
C PHE A 72 -1.64 10.90 -8.37
N PHE A 73 -1.63 10.71 -7.05
CA PHE A 73 -2.73 11.18 -6.20
C PHE A 73 -2.81 12.70 -6.10
N ASN A 74 -1.68 13.40 -6.05
CA ASN A 74 -1.65 14.86 -6.02
C ASN A 74 -2.23 15.49 -7.30
N ASN A 75 -2.04 14.85 -8.45
CA ASN A 75 -2.64 15.28 -9.71
C ASN A 75 -4.12 14.88 -9.78
N TYR A 76 -4.46 13.67 -9.33
CA TYR A 76 -5.84 13.16 -9.32
C TYR A 76 -6.79 14.07 -8.53
N VAL A 77 -6.39 14.54 -7.34
CA VAL A 77 -7.23 15.45 -6.53
C VAL A 77 -7.37 16.86 -7.13
N LYS A 78 -6.51 17.22 -8.07
CA LYS A 78 -6.58 18.47 -8.84
C LYS A 78 -7.36 18.31 -10.15
N GLY A 79 -7.87 17.11 -10.45
CA GLY A 79 -8.53 16.80 -11.71
C GLY A 79 -7.58 16.65 -12.91
N VAL A 80 -6.29 16.41 -12.65
CA VAL A 80 -5.29 16.15 -13.69
C VAL A 80 -5.08 14.65 -13.82
N TYR A 81 -5.43 14.09 -14.98
CA TYR A 81 -5.40 12.65 -15.24
C TYR A 81 -4.24 12.29 -16.19
N GLU A 82 -3.07 12.05 -15.61
CA GLU A 82 -1.91 11.47 -16.30
C GLU A 82 -1.68 10.05 -15.76
N TYR A 83 -1.27 9.12 -16.61
CA TYR A 83 -1.16 7.70 -16.24
C TYR A 83 0.24 7.12 -16.49
N GLU A 84 1.05 7.77 -17.32
CA GLU A 84 2.38 7.29 -17.75
C GLU A 84 3.49 7.67 -16.75
N TYR A 85 3.22 7.62 -15.45
CA TYR A 85 4.20 8.00 -14.42
C TYR A 85 5.34 6.99 -14.24
N LEU A 86 5.15 5.75 -14.71
CA LEU A 86 6.14 4.68 -14.64
C LEU A 86 7.03 4.61 -15.89
N ASN A 87 6.63 5.27 -16.97
CA ASN A 87 7.43 5.30 -18.19
C ASN A 87 8.54 6.33 -18.03
N ILE A 88 9.79 5.85 -18.02
CA ILE A 88 10.95 6.71 -18.18
C ILE A 88 10.92 7.17 -19.63
N LYS A 89 10.74 8.47 -19.88
CA LYS A 89 11.02 9.03 -21.21
C LYS A 89 12.53 8.91 -21.42
N GLU A 90 12.93 8.04 -22.35
CA GLU A 90 14.28 8.04 -22.93
C GLU A 90 14.58 9.38 -23.62
#